data_AF-A0A5K0Z7N8-F1
#
_entry.id   AF-A0A5K0Z7N8-F1
#
_cell.length_a   1.000
_cell.length_b   1.000
_cell.length_c   1.000
_cell.angle_alpha   90.00
_cell.angle_beta   90.00
_cell.angle_gamma   90.00
#
_symmetry.space_group_name_H-M   'P 1'
#
loop_
_entity.id
_entity.type
_entity.pdbx_description
1 polymer ?
#
loop_
_entity_poly.entity_id
_entity_poly.type
_entity_poly.pdbx_seq_one_letter_code
_entity_poly.pdbx_strand_id
1 'polypeptide(L)'
;VKSIHGEKRLDLLVDKDLNGSFDAVELERVTTVAILCTQSHPALRPTMSEVVKMLGDGLSIVERLEESQSQIPCQRAFIVPTNYGDAGEESSFVIEAIELSGPR
;
A
#
# COMPACT_ATOMS: atom_id res chain seq x y z
N VAL A 1 -6.76 11.70 5.21
CA VAL A 1 -5.41 11.64 4.60
C VAL A 1 -5.37 12.02 3.12
N LYS A 2 -6.12 11.36 2.22
CA LYS A 2 -6.07 11.74 0.79
C LYS A 2 -6.66 13.11 0.47
N SER A 3 -7.81 13.49 1.05
CA SER A 3 -8.40 14.82 0.75
C SER A 3 -7.52 15.96 1.28
N ILE A 4 -7.06 15.88 2.53
CA ILE A 4 -6.15 16.87 3.13
C ILE A 4 -4.81 17.02 2.42
N HIS A 5 -4.25 15.94 1.83
CA HIS A 5 -3.06 16.02 0.97
C HIS A 5 -3.37 16.75 -0.34
N GLY A 6 -4.50 16.44 -1.00
CA GLY A 6 -4.93 17.13 -2.21
C GLY A 6 -5.23 18.62 -2.00
N GLU A 7 -5.74 18.98 -0.82
CA GLU A 7 -5.98 20.36 -0.40
C GLU A 7 -4.70 21.08 0.07
N LYS A 8 -3.54 20.40 0.09
CA LYS A 8 -2.24 20.90 0.62
C LYS A 8 -2.29 21.39 2.07
N ARG A 9 -3.21 20.87 2.88
CA ARG A 9 -3.37 21.21 4.31
C ARG A 9 -2.70 20.16 5.20
N LEU A 10 -1.40 19.94 4.97
CA LEU A 10 -0.62 18.91 5.65
C LEU A 10 -0.35 19.24 7.13
N ASP A 11 -0.40 20.51 7.50
CA ASP A 11 -0.32 21.02 8.87
C ASP A 11 -1.35 20.37 9.82
N LEU A 12 -2.52 19.98 9.31
CA LEU A 12 -3.56 19.31 10.09
C LEU A 12 -3.26 17.83 10.40
N LEU A 13 -2.28 17.24 9.69
CA LEU A 13 -1.85 15.86 9.91
C LEU A 13 -0.78 15.71 10.98
N VAL A 14 -0.12 16.82 11.31
CA VAL A 14 1.03 16.80 12.19
C VAL A 14 0.58 16.62 13.63
N ASP A 15 1.31 15.78 14.37
CA ASP A 15 1.14 15.65 15.80
C ASP A 15 1.34 17.01 16.50
N LYS A 16 0.44 17.36 17.42
CA LYS A 16 0.51 18.63 18.17
C LYS A 16 1.75 18.68 19.07
N ASP A 17 2.24 17.53 19.51
CA ASP A 17 3.40 17.42 20.39
C ASP A 17 4.72 17.67 19.66
N LEU A 18 4.71 17.73 18.31
CA LEU A 18 5.87 18.19 17.54
C LEU A 18 6.06 19.71 17.65
N ASN A 19 5.08 20.47 18.13
CA ASN A 19 5.17 21.93 18.36
C ASN A 19 5.74 22.74 17.18
N GLY A 20 5.49 22.32 15.93
CA GLY A 20 6.03 22.99 14.74
C GLY A 20 7.49 22.63 14.42
N SER A 21 8.10 21.72 15.17
CA SER A 21 9.42 21.13 14.92
C SER A 21 9.31 19.99 13.90
N PHE A 22 9.09 20.34 12.65
CA PHE A 22 9.14 19.41 11.53
C PHE A 22 9.52 20.17 10.25
N ASP A 23 10.14 19.47 9.32
CA ASP A 23 10.37 19.99 7.98
C ASP A 23 9.15 19.74 7.09
N ALA A 24 8.72 20.76 6.34
CA ALA A 24 7.59 20.67 5.45
C ALA A 24 7.83 19.66 4.30
N VAL A 25 9.09 19.56 3.84
CA VAL A 25 9.47 18.62 2.77
C VAL A 25 9.40 17.19 3.28
N GLU A 26 9.91 16.92 4.49
CA GLU A 26 9.79 15.61 5.13
C GLU A 26 8.33 15.23 5.39
N LEU A 27 7.50 16.18 5.84
CA LEU A 27 6.08 15.94 6.07
C LEU A 27 5.35 15.54 4.78
N GLU A 28 5.60 16.26 3.68
CA GLU A 28 5.01 15.94 2.37
C GLU A 28 5.44 14.55 1.89
N ARG A 29 6.73 14.23 2.03
CA ARG A 29 7.28 12.92 1.70
C ARG A 29 6.62 11.80 2.51
N VAL A 30 6.61 11.91 3.83
CA VAL A 30 6.06 10.89 4.73
C VAL A 30 4.57 10.71 4.48
N THR A 31 3.84 11.79 4.25
CA THR A 31 2.41 11.72 3.91
C THR A 31 2.19 10.96 2.60
N THR A 32 3.02 11.19 1.60
CA THR A 32 2.92 10.51 0.29
C THR A 32 3.21 9.01 0.43
N VAL A 33 4.26 8.65 1.18
CA VAL A 33 4.57 7.25 1.51
C VAL A 33 3.39 6.59 2.23
N ALA A 34 2.81 7.25 3.24
CA ALA A 34 1.67 6.74 3.98
C ALA A 34 0.44 6.50 3.08
N ILE A 35 0.16 7.42 2.15
CA ILE A 35 -0.94 7.29 1.18
C ILE A 35 -0.75 6.06 0.29
N LEU A 36 0.48 5.82 -0.19
CA LEU A 36 0.80 4.66 -1.03
C LEU A 36 0.71 3.34 -0.24
N CYS A 37 1.26 3.29 0.97
CA CYS A 37 1.24 2.10 1.81
C CYS A 37 -0.17 1.69 2.26
N THR A 38 -1.09 2.67 2.39
CA THR A 38 -2.46 2.44 2.84
C THR A 38 -3.47 2.27 1.70
N GLN A 39 -3.01 2.09 0.46
CA GLN A 39 -3.91 1.84 -0.67
C GLN A 39 -4.78 0.60 -0.44
N SER A 40 -6.07 0.70 -0.78
CA SER A 40 -7.05 -0.37 -0.65
C SER A 40 -6.65 -1.60 -1.48
N HIS A 41 -6.08 -1.36 -2.66
CA HIS A 41 -5.58 -2.42 -3.53
C HIS A 41 -4.15 -2.79 -3.15
N PRO A 42 -3.88 -4.04 -2.73
CA PRO A 42 -2.56 -4.45 -2.25
C PRO A 42 -1.48 -4.40 -3.34
N ALA A 43 -1.85 -4.62 -4.61
CA ALA A 43 -0.91 -4.59 -5.73
C ALA A 43 -0.31 -3.20 -6.02
N LEU A 44 -0.93 -2.12 -5.52
CA LEU A 44 -0.42 -0.76 -5.68
C LEU A 44 0.52 -0.35 -4.54
N ARG A 45 0.48 -1.07 -3.41
CA ARG A 45 1.32 -0.78 -2.25
C ARG A 45 2.79 -1.02 -2.58
N PRO A 46 3.69 -0.12 -2.18
CA PRO A 46 5.12 -0.30 -2.42
C PRO A 46 5.67 -1.46 -1.59
N THR A 47 6.73 -2.08 -2.11
CA THR A 47 7.56 -3.01 -1.36
C THR A 47 8.34 -2.28 -0.27
N MET A 48 8.73 -2.99 0.80
CA MET A 48 9.46 -2.35 1.90
C MET A 48 10.82 -1.77 1.47
N SER A 49 11.47 -2.33 0.45
CA SER A 49 12.71 -1.78 -0.11
C SER A 49 12.48 -0.45 -0.81
N GLU A 50 11.36 -0.27 -1.50
CA GLU A 50 10.95 1.00 -2.09
C GLU A 50 10.60 2.02 -0.99
N VAL A 51 9.87 1.61 0.04
CA VAL A 51 9.55 2.49 1.19
C VAL A 51 10.82 3.04 1.83
N VAL A 52 11.82 2.18 2.09
CA VAL A 52 13.10 2.62 2.67
C VAL A 52 13.84 3.58 1.74
N LYS A 53 13.87 3.32 0.43
CA LYS A 53 14.47 4.24 -0.56
C LYS A 53 13.77 5.59 -0.60
N MET A 54 12.43 5.60 -0.58
CA MET A 54 11.61 6.81 -0.58
C MET A 54 11.86 7.67 0.67
N LEU A 55 12.13 7.04 1.81
CA LEU A 55 12.45 7.73 3.05
C LEU A 55 13.91 8.23 3.09
N GLY A 56 14.86 7.45 2.56
CA GLY A 56 16.29 7.74 2.67
C GLY A 56 16.87 8.74 1.67
N ASP A 57 16.54 8.62 0.37
CA ASP A 57 17.46 9.11 -0.68
C ASP A 57 17.08 10.42 -1.36
N GLY A 58 16.14 11.20 -0.83
CA GLY A 58 15.84 12.50 -1.45
C GLY A 58 15.07 12.40 -2.78
N LEU A 59 14.93 11.21 -3.36
CA LEU A 59 14.34 11.00 -4.67
C LEU A 59 12.83 11.33 -4.71
N SER A 60 12.44 11.98 -5.80
CA SER A 60 11.11 12.53 -6.04
C SER A 60 10.10 11.41 -6.24
N ILE A 61 9.13 11.29 -5.34
CA ILE A 61 8.06 10.27 -5.34
C ILE A 61 7.05 10.49 -6.51
N VAL A 62 7.29 11.50 -7.34
CA VAL A 62 6.31 12.13 -8.23
C VAL A 62 5.84 11.22 -9.38
N GLU A 63 6.65 10.25 -9.83
CA GLU A 63 6.28 9.42 -10.99
C GLU A 63 5.16 8.39 -10.72
N ARG A 64 4.86 8.03 -9.47
CA ARG A 64 3.94 6.90 -9.18
C ARG A 64 2.49 7.31 -8.87
N LEU A 65 2.20 8.60 -8.69
CA LEU A 65 0.85 9.06 -8.35
C LEU A 65 -0.08 9.08 -9.57
N GLU A 66 0.46 9.31 -10.77
CA GLU A 66 -0.31 9.47 -12.00
C GLU A 66 -0.79 8.13 -12.59
N GLU A 67 -0.03 7.04 -12.41
CA GLU A 67 -0.40 5.69 -12.90
C GLU A 67 -1.58 5.08 -12.13
N SER A 68 -1.83 5.54 -10.89
CA SER A 68 -2.97 5.07 -10.09
C SER A 68 -4.32 5.65 -10.55
N GLN A 69 -4.30 6.71 -11.37
CA GLN A 69 -5.50 7.46 -11.76
C GLN A 69 -6.13 6.95 -13.06
N SER A 70 -5.43 6.14 -13.83
CA SER A 70 -5.88 5.66 -15.13
C SER A 70 -5.87 4.14 -15.18
N GLN A 71 -7.05 3.55 -14.93
CA GLN A 71 -7.45 2.20 -15.35
C GLN A 71 -6.82 1.01 -14.62
N ILE A 72 -7.54 0.49 -13.63
CA ILE A 72 -7.73 -0.97 -13.50
C ILE A 72 -9.24 -1.21 -13.51
N PRO A 73 -9.86 -1.66 -14.62
CA PRO A 73 -11.19 -2.21 -14.55
C PRO A 73 -11.11 -3.45 -13.67
N CYS A 74 -12.03 -3.57 -12.72
CA CYS A 74 -12.15 -4.71 -11.83
C CYS A 74 -12.22 -6.01 -12.66
N GLN A 75 -11.08 -6.67 -12.91
CA GLN A 75 -11.03 -7.96 -13.55
C GLN A 75 -10.16 -8.89 -12.70
N ARG A 76 -10.89 -9.65 -11.88
CA ARG A 76 -10.57 -10.98 -11.39
C ARG A 76 -9.40 -11.10 -10.40
N ALA A 77 -9.78 -11.16 -9.11
CA ALA A 77 -9.14 -11.87 -8.01
C ALA A 77 -7.66 -12.28 -8.18
N PHE A 78 -6.75 -11.54 -7.54
CA PHE A 78 -5.41 -12.03 -7.23
C PHE A 78 -5.49 -13.04 -6.08
N ILE A 79 -5.51 -14.33 -6.40
CA ILE A 79 -5.05 -15.38 -5.49
C ILE A 79 -3.56 -15.57 -5.82
N VAL A 80 -2.66 -15.12 -4.94
CA VAL A 80 -1.24 -15.49 -5.01
C VAL A 80 -1.04 -16.74 -4.16
N PRO A 81 -0.57 -17.87 -4.70
CA PRO A 81 -0.07 -18.95 -3.86
C PRO A 81 1.40 -18.69 -3.56
N THR A 82 1.74 -18.47 -2.30
CA THR A 82 3.10 -18.72 -1.82
C THR A 82 3.24 -20.23 -1.66
N ASN A 83 3.97 -20.90 -2.57
CA ASN A 83 4.39 -22.27 -2.34
C ASN A 83 5.90 -22.41 -2.54
N TYR A 84 6.57 -22.60 -1.40
CA TYR A 84 7.85 -23.28 -1.30
C TYR A 84 7.67 -24.73 -1.80
N GLY A 85 8.49 -25.12 -2.78
CA GLY A 85 8.95 -26.51 -2.96
C GLY A 85 8.04 -27.52 -3.65
N ASP A 86 8.58 -28.04 -4.75
CA ASP A 86 8.48 -29.42 -5.25
C ASP A 86 7.35 -29.81 -6.23
N ALA A 87 7.72 -30.71 -7.14
CA ALA A 87 7.23 -30.89 -8.51
C ALA A 87 5.82 -31.50 -8.68
N GLY A 88 5.16 -31.13 -9.78
CA GLY A 88 4.12 -31.97 -10.41
C GLY A 88 2.77 -31.29 -10.67
N GLU A 89 2.61 -30.79 -11.91
CA GLU A 89 1.41 -30.86 -12.77
C GLU A 89 0.01 -30.91 -12.11
N GLU A 90 -0.74 -29.81 -12.32
CA GLU A 90 -2.20 -29.71 -12.54
C GLU A 90 -3.17 -30.36 -11.51
N SER A 91 -3.69 -29.56 -10.57
CA SER A 91 -5.07 -29.76 -10.09
C SER A 91 -5.69 -28.54 -9.42
N SER A 92 -6.93 -28.24 -9.83
CA SER A 92 -7.82 -27.23 -9.26
C SER A 92 -8.36 -27.70 -7.90
N PHE A 93 -8.17 -26.92 -6.82
CA PHE A 93 -8.84 -27.19 -5.55
C PHE A 93 -9.41 -25.90 -4.96
N VAL A 94 -10.73 -25.72 -5.08
CA VAL A 94 -11.48 -24.71 -4.34
C VAL A 94 -12.00 -25.39 -3.08
N ILE A 95 -11.56 -24.95 -1.90
CA ILE A 95 -12.09 -25.44 -0.62
C ILE A 95 -13.27 -24.54 -0.21
N GLU A 96 -14.46 -25.12 -0.05
CA GLU A 96 -15.64 -24.44 0.47
C GLU A 96 -15.66 -24.43 2.01
N ALA A 97 -16.15 -23.33 2.59
CA ALA A 97 -16.13 -23.04 4.03
C ALA A 97 -17.07 -23.93 4.90
N ILE A 98 -17.70 -24.96 4.33
CA ILE A 98 -18.75 -25.75 5.00
C ILE A 98 -18.22 -26.81 5.98
N GLU A 99 -16.91 -27.11 5.99
CA GLU A 99 -16.36 -28.22 6.81
C GLU A 99 -15.77 -27.80 8.17
N LEU A 100 -15.81 -26.51 8.53
CA LEU A 100 -15.15 -26.00 9.75
C LEU A 100 -16.02 -26.01 11.02
N SER A 101 -17.26 -26.53 10.96
CA SER A 101 -18.11 -26.70 12.14
C SER A 101 -18.26 -28.18 12.51
N GLY A 102 -17.16 -28.84 12.89
CA GLY A 102 -17.20 -30.11 13.61
C GLY A 102 -17.42 -29.90 15.12
N PRO A 103 -18.07 -30.86 15.83
CA PRO A 103 -18.41 -30.68 17.24
C PRO A 103 -17.16 -30.74 18.14
N ARG A 104 -17.20 -29.98 19.23
CA ARG A 104 -16.15 -29.87 20.25
C ARG A 104 -15.97 -31.14 21.06
#